data_AF-A0AA38LKR7-F1
#
_entry.id   AF-A0AA38LKR7-F1
#
_cell.length_a   1.000
_cell.length_b   1.000
_cell.length_c   1.000
_cell.angle_alpha   90.00
_cell.angle_beta   90.00
_cell.angle_gamma   90.00
#
_symmetry.space_group_name_H-M   'P 1'
#
loop_
_entity.id
_entity.type
_entity.pdbx_description
1 polymer ?
#
loop_
_entity_poly.entity_id
_entity_poly.type
_entity_poly.pdbx_seq_one_letter_code
_entity_poly.pdbx_strand_id
1 'polypeptide(L)'
;MLINITGPQELLDMHDLVRDMGKGTQEQADNNNRMWLPMGAQKALNRDEAEGVNMLAYTGENGREPVSLHTMPSLHYIFLQNTKIVGNIGKLAPNLIWIKIRNCEFVSDKYTWLVLRNKLQTVQFDGSWSQVRILSLEECVRLTRIPNTLDSLVNLQCLYLQDCRGLTSLPTTVGNLSQLKQFDLRGCASLTSLPDTVGNLVQLKELYLGGCADLKSLPNNMGNLVQLQVLNLYGCAGLRILPNTIGNLAQLRVLNLHGCTGLQSLPYTVGKLAQLRMLNFHGCSGLGSFHDMVAKLAQRRELNRSTGLGSLVQRKFNIYLGFRAVEVGETLVDHLYGSFSSRSLRICRGREDDQSRDITWSFSRAIDSSDILVPVFSKGFAKSGICLRKAAAMCRSNGLIIPLFHDVEPVDVQHPEREESPYSQAFKNFYSKAHNDDKYDIDRYREALRQIGSGS
;
A
#
# COMPACT_ATOMS: atom_id res chain seq x y z
N MET A 1 1.20 19.70 19.63
CA MET A 1 1.31 19.55 18.17
C MET A 1 2.22 18.36 17.94
N LEU A 2 1.67 17.17 17.71
CA LEU A 2 2.44 15.90 17.76
C LEU A 2 2.13 15.04 16.54
N ILE A 3 2.32 15.58 15.34
CA ILE A 3 2.48 14.77 14.13
C ILE A 3 3.43 15.53 13.18
N ASN A 4 4.60 14.96 12.92
CA ASN A 4 5.37 15.23 11.70
C ASN A 4 5.58 13.89 10.99
N ILE A 5 5.33 13.86 9.68
CA ILE A 5 5.38 12.64 8.87
C ILE A 5 6.59 12.74 7.95
N THR A 6 7.59 11.87 8.15
CA THR A 6 8.58 11.54 7.11
C THR A 6 9.13 10.13 7.29
N GLY A 7 8.87 9.22 6.34
CA GLY A 7 9.74 8.06 6.09
C GLY A 7 9.04 6.69 5.96
N PRO A 8 9.72 5.70 5.32
CA PRO A 8 9.12 4.55 4.63
C PRO A 8 9.27 3.25 5.42
N GLN A 9 9.08 3.32 6.73
CA GLN A 9 8.98 2.13 7.58
C GLN A 9 7.54 2.04 8.07
N GLU A 10 6.93 0.86 7.94
CA GLU A 10 5.63 0.50 8.50
C GLU A 10 5.68 0.49 10.05
N LEU A 11 6.02 1.63 10.63
CA LEU A 11 5.91 1.96 12.03
C LEU A 11 5.16 3.29 12.09
N LEU A 12 3.96 3.25 12.64
CA LEU A 12 3.39 4.42 13.31
C LEU A 12 4.35 4.74 14.46
N ASP A 13 5.34 5.59 14.21
CA ASP A 13 6.20 6.11 15.27
C ASP A 13 5.33 7.06 16.09
N MET A 14 4.70 6.52 17.13
CA MET A 14 4.27 7.36 18.23
C MET A 14 5.53 8.07 18.71
N HIS A 15 5.52 9.41 18.64
CA HIS A 15 6.59 10.33 19.08
C HIS A 15 7.45 9.72 20.18
N ASP A 16 8.77 9.83 20.12
CA ASP A 16 9.73 9.16 21.03
C ASP A 16 9.31 9.20 22.51
N LEU A 17 8.62 10.25 22.97
CA LEU A 17 7.97 10.31 24.28
C LEU A 17 7.01 9.14 24.62
N VAL A 18 6.24 8.60 23.68
CA VAL A 18 5.32 7.46 23.89
C VAL A 18 6.06 6.13 23.83
N ARG A 19 7.15 6.05 23.05
CA ARG A 19 8.04 4.87 23.01
C ARG A 19 8.94 4.79 24.25
N ASP A 20 9.37 5.94 24.76
CA ASP A 20 10.20 6.09 25.96
C ASP A 20 9.38 6.02 27.26
N MET A 21 8.08 6.34 27.24
CA MET A 21 7.16 6.06 28.37
C MET A 21 6.97 4.54 28.65
N GLY A 22 7.46 3.67 27.76
CA GLY A 22 7.53 2.21 27.98
C GLY A 22 8.93 1.70 28.41
N LYS A 23 9.94 2.58 28.48
CA LYS A 23 11.33 2.21 28.81
C LYS A 23 11.95 3.25 29.75
N GLY A 24 11.42 3.36 30.95
CA GLY A 24 12.01 4.17 32.00
C GLY A 24 11.26 4.03 33.31
N THR A 25 11.90 3.34 34.25
CA THR A 25 11.75 3.40 35.71
C THR A 25 10.64 4.24 36.34
N GLN A 26 9.97 3.59 37.30
CA GLN A 26 9.42 4.11 38.56
C GLN A 26 9.35 5.63 38.77
N GLU A 27 8.16 6.03 39.22
CA GLU A 27 7.82 7.23 40.00
C GLU A 27 7.51 8.54 39.25
N GLN A 28 6.32 9.05 39.60
CA GLN A 28 5.78 10.41 39.48
C GLN A 28 5.58 10.96 38.05
N ALA A 29 4.32 10.93 37.60
CA ALA A 29 3.85 11.79 36.52
C ALA A 29 2.50 12.43 36.89
N ASP A 30 2.44 13.74 36.67
CA ASP A 30 1.35 14.66 37.02
C ASP A 30 -0.04 14.23 36.50
N ASN A 31 -1.07 14.68 37.24
CA ASN A 31 -2.47 14.27 37.14
C ASN A 31 -3.20 14.46 35.79
N ASN A 32 -2.55 14.97 34.75
CA ASN A 32 -3.24 15.38 33.51
C ASN A 32 -2.98 14.51 32.28
N ASN A 33 -2.08 13.51 32.32
CA ASN A 33 -1.82 12.61 31.19
C ASN A 33 -1.38 11.21 31.67
N ARG A 34 -2.34 10.31 31.94
CA ARG A 34 -2.02 8.94 32.37
C ARG A 34 -2.16 7.94 31.22
N MET A 35 -1.04 7.33 30.81
CA MET A 35 -1.06 6.06 30.07
C MET A 35 -1.10 4.90 31.06
N TRP A 36 -2.09 4.02 30.94
CA TRP A 36 -2.23 2.88 31.85
C TRP A 36 -1.72 1.59 31.20
N LEU A 37 -0.69 0.98 31.81
CA LEU A 37 -0.23 -0.39 31.50
C LEU A 37 -1.30 -1.44 31.84
N PRO A 38 -1.20 -2.71 31.37
CA PRO A 38 -2.27 -3.71 31.48
C PRO A 38 -2.89 -3.90 32.89
N MET A 39 -2.08 -3.87 33.95
CA MET A 39 -2.58 -3.94 35.35
C MET A 39 -3.25 -2.64 35.81
N GLY A 40 -2.80 -1.50 35.30
CA GLY A 40 -3.36 -0.19 35.53
C GLY A 40 -4.68 0.02 34.79
N ALA A 41 -4.76 -0.44 33.53
CA ALA A 41 -5.97 -0.46 32.73
C ALA A 41 -7.02 -1.36 33.39
N GLN A 42 -6.63 -2.50 33.96
CA GLN A 42 -7.55 -3.33 34.77
C GLN A 42 -8.11 -2.59 36.00
N LYS A 43 -7.32 -1.77 36.69
CA LYS A 43 -7.81 -0.97 37.83
C LYS A 43 -8.73 0.18 37.38
N ALA A 44 -8.38 0.89 36.30
CA ALA A 44 -9.21 1.95 35.73
C ALA A 44 -10.52 1.44 35.12
N LEU A 45 -10.53 0.21 34.59
CA LEU A 45 -11.74 -0.47 34.14
C LEU A 45 -12.61 -0.96 35.31
N ASN A 46 -12.07 -1.14 36.52
CA ASN A 46 -12.82 -1.66 37.67
C ASN A 46 -13.30 -0.56 38.65
N ARG A 47 -12.91 0.70 38.44
CA ARG A 47 -13.32 1.85 39.28
C ARG A 47 -13.91 2.92 38.39
N ASP A 48 -14.97 3.59 38.84
CA ASP A 48 -15.51 4.82 38.22
C ASP A 48 -14.54 6.03 38.29
N GLU A 49 -13.24 5.79 38.54
CA GLU A 49 -12.16 6.79 38.65
C GLU A 49 -11.45 6.98 37.29
N ALA A 50 -12.21 7.10 36.20
CA ALA A 50 -11.66 7.19 34.84
C ALA A 50 -11.54 8.64 34.29
N GLU A 51 -11.70 9.65 35.15
CA GLU A 51 -11.46 11.05 34.77
C GLU A 51 -10.00 11.25 34.30
N GLY A 52 -9.82 11.86 33.13
CA GLY A 52 -8.50 12.19 32.57
C GLY A 52 -7.80 11.09 31.75
N VAL A 53 -8.44 9.93 31.51
CA VAL A 53 -7.87 8.89 30.64
C VAL A 53 -8.06 9.25 29.17
N ASN A 54 -6.97 9.65 28.51
CA ASN A 54 -6.99 10.02 27.09
C ASN A 54 -6.76 8.84 26.14
N MET A 55 -6.06 7.80 26.60
CA MET A 55 -5.71 6.61 25.83
C MET A 55 -5.90 5.34 26.66
N LEU A 56 -6.51 4.32 26.05
CA LEU A 56 -6.68 3.00 26.63
C LEU A 56 -6.10 1.94 25.71
N ALA A 57 -5.16 1.13 26.22
CA ALA A 57 -4.63 -0.04 25.53
C ALA A 57 -4.94 -1.30 26.36
N TYR A 58 -5.61 -2.28 25.74
CA TYR A 58 -5.97 -3.53 26.40
C TYR A 58 -5.61 -4.74 25.54
N THR A 59 -4.92 -5.69 26.17
CA THR A 59 -4.55 -6.99 25.59
C THR A 59 -4.90 -8.09 26.57
N GLY A 60 -5.71 -9.06 26.18
CA GLY A 60 -6.05 -10.18 27.06
C GLY A 60 -7.13 -11.12 26.53
N GLU A 61 -6.96 -12.42 26.79
CA GLU A 61 -7.81 -13.52 26.31
C GLU A 61 -9.15 -13.63 27.04
N ASN A 62 -9.29 -12.98 28.20
CA ASN A 62 -10.51 -13.02 28.99
C ASN A 62 -11.53 -12.04 28.39
N GLY A 63 -12.46 -12.57 27.60
CA GLY A 63 -13.64 -11.85 27.12
C GLY A 63 -14.41 -11.24 28.29
N ARG A 64 -14.16 -9.97 28.56
CA ARG A 64 -14.99 -9.16 29.43
C ARG A 64 -15.86 -8.29 28.52
N GLU A 65 -17.11 -8.07 28.91
CA GLU A 65 -17.85 -6.92 28.41
C GLU A 65 -16.95 -5.69 28.59
N PRO A 66 -16.83 -4.79 27.59
CA PRO A 66 -16.09 -3.55 27.76
C PRO A 66 -16.70 -2.82 28.95
N VAL A 67 -16.01 -2.81 30.10
CA VAL A 67 -16.55 -2.21 31.31
C VAL A 67 -16.85 -0.76 30.99
N SER A 68 -18.14 -0.42 31.06
CA SER A 68 -18.75 0.90 30.95
C SER A 68 -17.90 2.00 30.29
N LEU A 69 -17.31 1.76 29.11
CA LEU A 69 -16.45 2.76 28.43
C LEU A 69 -17.21 4.04 28.05
N HIS A 70 -18.55 4.00 28.14
CA HIS A 70 -19.41 5.18 28.07
C HIS A 70 -19.16 6.20 29.19
N THR A 71 -18.54 5.82 30.31
CA THR A 71 -18.25 6.71 31.45
C THR A 71 -16.91 7.46 31.32
N MET A 72 -16.19 7.32 30.20
CA MET A 72 -14.86 7.93 30.00
C MET A 72 -14.90 9.13 29.03
N PRO A 73 -15.28 10.35 29.46
CA PRO A 73 -15.46 11.49 28.57
C PRO A 73 -14.15 12.01 27.94
N SER A 74 -12.99 11.76 28.55
CA SER A 74 -11.68 12.21 28.04
C SER A 74 -11.04 11.24 27.04
N LEU A 75 -11.64 10.07 26.79
CA LEU A 75 -11.01 9.02 25.99
C LEU A 75 -11.06 9.35 24.49
N HIS A 76 -9.89 9.52 23.88
CA HIS A 76 -9.73 9.84 22.45
C HIS A 76 -9.14 8.67 21.64
N TYR A 77 -8.40 7.78 22.31
CA TYR A 77 -7.65 6.69 21.68
C TYR A 77 -7.96 5.36 22.35
N ILE A 78 -8.30 4.35 21.56
CA ILE A 78 -8.45 2.98 22.06
C ILE A 78 -7.69 1.98 21.20
N PHE A 79 -6.95 1.09 21.87
CA PHE A 79 -6.30 -0.06 21.27
C PHE A 79 -6.74 -1.34 21.97
N LEU A 80 -7.38 -2.25 21.25
CA LEU A 80 -7.81 -3.56 21.73
C LEU A 80 -7.10 -4.65 20.93
N GLN A 81 -6.50 -5.62 21.62
CA GLN A 81 -5.79 -6.72 20.97
C GLN A 81 -6.12 -8.08 21.60
N ASN A 82 -6.32 -9.09 20.75
CA ASN A 82 -6.48 -10.50 21.15
C ASN A 82 -7.59 -10.69 22.21
N THR A 83 -8.69 -9.94 22.10
CA THR A 83 -9.76 -9.97 23.09
C THR A 83 -11.11 -10.29 22.45
N LYS A 84 -12.03 -10.83 23.26
CA LYS A 84 -13.40 -11.10 22.87
C LYS A 84 -14.27 -9.93 23.32
N ILE A 85 -14.73 -9.16 22.36
CA ILE A 85 -15.59 -8.00 22.56
C ILE A 85 -17.04 -8.48 22.55
N VAL A 86 -17.66 -8.43 23.71
CA VAL A 86 -19.08 -8.72 23.89
C VAL A 86 -19.81 -7.37 23.89
N GLY A 87 -20.73 -7.18 22.96
CA GLY A 87 -21.65 -6.06 22.93
C GLY A 87 -21.51 -5.10 21.77
N ASN A 88 -22.36 -4.08 21.81
CA ASN A 88 -22.33 -3.01 20.82
C ASN A 88 -21.23 -2.01 21.17
N ILE A 89 -20.13 -2.06 20.43
CA ILE A 89 -19.04 -1.09 20.53
C ILE A 89 -19.50 0.35 20.21
N GLY A 90 -20.64 0.53 19.56
CA GLY A 90 -21.27 1.84 19.41
C GLY A 90 -21.43 2.59 20.75
N LYS A 91 -21.56 1.92 21.89
CA LYS A 91 -21.66 2.59 23.19
C LYS A 91 -20.32 3.05 23.79
N LEU A 92 -19.23 3.03 23.04
CA LEU A 92 -17.94 3.57 23.48
C LEU A 92 -17.96 5.11 23.63
N ALA A 93 -16.97 5.66 24.35
CA ALA A 93 -16.83 7.08 24.66
C ALA A 93 -17.07 8.00 23.43
N PRO A 94 -17.86 9.08 23.58
CA PRO A 94 -18.30 9.92 22.46
C PRO A 94 -17.18 10.73 21.78
N ASN A 95 -16.03 10.88 22.44
CA ASN A 95 -14.92 11.71 21.99
C ASN A 95 -13.78 10.93 21.31
N LEU A 96 -14.03 9.66 20.93
CA LEU A 96 -13.04 8.83 20.25
C LEU A 96 -12.68 9.40 18.88
N ILE A 97 -11.37 9.52 18.63
CA ILE A 97 -10.80 9.94 17.35
C ILE A 97 -10.16 8.75 16.63
N TRP A 98 -9.51 7.86 17.39
CA TRP A 98 -8.78 6.72 16.85
C TRP A 98 -9.16 5.43 17.58
N ILE A 99 -9.62 4.46 16.79
CA ILE A 99 -9.97 3.12 17.24
C ILE A 99 -9.10 2.12 16.49
N LYS A 100 -8.28 1.36 17.22
CA LYS A 100 -7.54 0.21 16.69
C LYS A 100 -7.96 -1.07 17.42
N ILE A 101 -8.49 -2.01 16.67
CA ILE A 101 -8.90 -3.32 17.14
C ILE A 101 -8.14 -4.33 16.29
N ARG A 102 -7.37 -5.21 16.95
CA ARG A 102 -6.54 -6.22 16.30
C ARG A 102 -6.90 -7.61 16.78
N ASN A 103 -7.18 -8.52 15.85
CA ASN A 103 -7.45 -9.93 16.15
C ASN A 103 -8.46 -10.12 17.30
N CYS A 104 -9.56 -9.37 17.24
CA CYS A 104 -10.63 -9.47 18.23
C CYS A 104 -11.84 -10.22 17.68
N GLU A 105 -12.56 -10.91 18.55
CA GLU A 105 -13.83 -11.56 18.24
C GLU A 105 -15.00 -10.68 18.69
N PHE A 106 -15.96 -10.41 17.81
CA PHE A 106 -17.17 -9.64 18.13
C PHE A 106 -18.35 -10.58 18.40
N VAL A 107 -18.97 -10.45 19.58
CA VAL A 107 -20.15 -11.22 20.00
C VAL A 107 -21.25 -10.24 20.39
N SER A 108 -22.46 -10.43 19.84
CA SER A 108 -23.61 -9.56 20.12
C SER A 108 -24.40 -10.01 21.36
N ASP A 109 -24.90 -9.05 22.14
CA ASP A 109 -25.68 -9.28 23.35
C ASP A 109 -27.14 -8.96 23.08
N LYS A 110 -27.98 -9.94 23.38
CA LYS A 110 -29.44 -9.86 23.59
C LYS A 110 -30.36 -9.92 22.36
N TYR A 111 -30.84 -11.15 22.15
CA TYR A 111 -32.14 -11.57 21.58
C TYR A 111 -32.40 -11.41 20.07
N THR A 112 -32.00 -12.41 19.28
CA THR A 112 -32.94 -13.08 18.33
C THR A 112 -32.49 -14.52 18.07
N TRP A 113 -33.03 -15.43 18.88
CA TRP A 113 -32.89 -16.88 18.73
C TRP A 113 -33.80 -17.38 17.59
N LEU A 114 -33.54 -17.10 16.30
CA LEU A 114 -34.22 -17.85 15.21
C LEU A 114 -33.66 -17.66 13.78
N VAL A 115 -32.36 -17.43 13.59
CA VAL A 115 -31.70 -17.65 12.29
C VAL A 115 -30.43 -18.48 12.51
N LEU A 116 -30.64 -19.79 12.61
CA LEU A 116 -29.82 -20.88 12.06
C LEU A 116 -28.31 -20.64 11.92
N ARG A 117 -27.52 -21.37 12.72
CA ARG A 117 -26.12 -21.77 12.47
C ARG A 117 -25.23 -20.71 11.81
N ASN A 118 -24.62 -19.83 12.60
CA ASN A 118 -23.18 -19.55 12.53
C ASN A 118 -22.79 -18.52 13.59
N LYS A 119 -21.63 -18.76 14.20
CA LYS A 119 -20.89 -17.88 15.12
C LYS A 119 -21.01 -16.40 14.67
N LEU A 120 -21.25 -15.44 15.57
CA LEU A 120 -21.45 -14.03 15.19
C LEU A 120 -20.13 -13.37 14.72
N GLN A 121 -20.22 -12.56 13.65
CA GLN A 121 -19.12 -12.13 12.77
C GLN A 121 -19.29 -10.69 12.26
N THR A 122 -20.00 -9.84 13.01
CA THR A 122 -20.47 -8.52 12.55
C THR A 122 -20.27 -7.47 13.65
N VAL A 123 -19.84 -6.26 13.28
CA VAL A 123 -19.78 -5.07 14.15
C VAL A 123 -21.08 -4.27 14.03
N GLN A 124 -21.43 -3.42 15.00
CA GLN A 124 -22.46 -2.38 14.86
C GLN A 124 -21.87 -1.03 15.29
N PHE A 125 -22.19 0.02 14.53
CA PHE A 125 -21.90 1.42 14.87
C PHE A 125 -23.24 2.14 15.09
N ASP A 126 -23.45 2.83 16.20
CA ASP A 126 -24.72 3.48 16.55
C ASP A 126 -24.69 5.01 16.41
N GLY A 127 -23.70 5.54 15.68
CA GLY A 127 -23.56 6.96 15.35
C GLY A 127 -22.92 7.85 16.43
N SER A 128 -22.63 7.30 17.60
CA SER A 128 -21.83 7.97 18.66
C SER A 128 -20.39 8.31 18.21
N TRP A 129 -19.89 7.63 17.17
CA TRP A 129 -18.51 7.72 16.68
C TRP A 129 -18.33 8.77 15.58
N SER A 130 -19.20 9.78 15.52
CA SER A 130 -19.13 10.83 14.49
C SER A 130 -17.78 11.56 14.44
N GLN A 131 -16.99 11.57 15.53
CA GLN A 131 -15.67 12.19 15.61
C GLN A 131 -14.52 11.29 15.13
N VAL A 132 -14.76 9.99 14.94
CA VAL A 132 -13.71 9.03 14.57
C VAL A 132 -13.16 9.36 13.19
N ARG A 133 -11.82 9.48 13.12
CA ARG A 133 -11.08 9.74 11.89
C ARG A 133 -10.32 8.52 11.40
N ILE A 134 -9.93 7.63 12.32
CA ILE A 134 -9.18 6.42 11.99
C ILE A 134 -9.86 5.23 12.67
N LEU A 135 -10.29 4.26 11.86
CA LEU A 135 -10.83 2.99 12.30
C LEU A 135 -9.97 1.86 11.73
N SER A 136 -9.46 1.02 12.62
CA SER A 136 -8.67 -0.15 12.28
C SER A 136 -9.30 -1.39 12.91
N LEU A 137 -9.65 -2.38 12.09
CA LEU A 137 -10.17 -3.70 12.49
C LEU A 137 -9.24 -4.83 11.99
N GLU A 138 -7.93 -4.59 12.01
CA GLU A 138 -6.91 -5.50 11.49
C GLU A 138 -6.99 -6.91 12.09
N GLU A 139 -6.66 -7.92 11.30
CA GLU A 139 -6.59 -9.33 11.69
C GLU A 139 -7.87 -9.88 12.35
N CYS A 140 -9.02 -9.22 12.18
CA CYS A 140 -10.31 -9.74 12.66
C CYS A 140 -10.77 -10.89 11.76
N VAL A 141 -10.09 -12.04 11.84
CA VAL A 141 -10.23 -13.18 10.91
C VAL A 141 -11.64 -13.78 10.88
N ARG A 142 -12.44 -13.58 11.92
CA ARG A 142 -13.84 -14.02 11.99
C ARG A 142 -14.83 -12.98 11.44
N LEU A 143 -14.43 -11.72 11.20
CA LEU A 143 -15.33 -10.69 10.67
C LEU A 143 -15.72 -11.04 9.24
N THR A 144 -17.02 -11.28 8.98
CA THR A 144 -17.48 -11.68 7.64
C THR A 144 -18.21 -10.58 6.90
N ARG A 145 -18.74 -9.58 7.63
CA ARG A 145 -19.43 -8.41 7.07
C ARG A 145 -19.21 -7.17 7.94
N ILE A 146 -19.14 -6.02 7.28
CA ILE A 146 -19.22 -4.69 7.92
C ILE A 146 -20.69 -4.24 7.89
N PRO A 147 -21.25 -3.70 8.99
CA PRO A 147 -22.65 -3.24 9.02
C PRO A 147 -22.89 -2.02 8.14
N ASN A 148 -24.13 -1.85 7.68
CA ASN A 148 -24.53 -0.66 6.92
C ASN A 148 -24.35 0.64 7.71
N THR A 149 -24.35 0.59 9.04
CA THR A 149 -24.20 1.77 9.90
C THR A 149 -22.78 2.37 9.92
N LEU A 150 -21.84 1.82 9.13
CA LEU A 150 -20.52 2.41 8.91
C LEU A 150 -20.60 3.86 8.42
N ASP A 151 -21.65 4.21 7.68
CA ASP A 151 -21.89 5.58 7.17
C ASP A 151 -22.09 6.62 8.27
N SER A 152 -22.35 6.20 9.50
CA SER A 152 -22.39 7.10 10.65
C SER A 152 -21.02 7.70 11.01
N LEU A 153 -19.93 7.11 10.52
CA LEU A 153 -18.54 7.61 10.68
C LEU A 153 -18.23 8.72 9.66
N VAL A 154 -19.01 9.79 9.68
CA VAL A 154 -18.99 10.85 8.65
C VAL A 154 -17.65 11.58 8.52
N ASN A 155 -16.81 11.55 9.55
CA ASN A 155 -15.47 12.16 9.57
C ASN A 155 -14.32 11.17 9.32
N LEU A 156 -14.63 9.91 8.98
CA LEU A 156 -13.62 8.86 8.81
C LEU A 156 -12.70 9.18 7.63
N GLN A 157 -11.39 9.20 7.89
CA GLN A 157 -10.33 9.48 6.91
C GLN A 157 -9.52 8.24 6.58
N CYS A 158 -9.35 7.31 7.53
CA CYS A 158 -8.63 6.06 7.32
C CYS A 158 -9.44 4.87 7.81
N LEU A 159 -9.62 3.88 6.95
CA LEU A 159 -10.24 2.60 7.28
C LEU A 159 -9.28 1.46 6.97
N TYR A 160 -8.88 0.72 8.00
CA TYR A 160 -7.95 -0.40 7.91
C TYR A 160 -8.67 -1.71 8.29
N LEU A 161 -8.76 -2.65 7.35
CA LEU A 161 -9.41 -3.94 7.49
C LEU A 161 -8.44 -5.10 7.14
N GLN A 162 -7.13 -4.84 7.22
CA GLN A 162 -6.12 -5.80 6.79
C GLN A 162 -6.29 -7.15 7.48
N ASP A 163 -6.03 -8.26 6.79
CA ASP A 163 -6.12 -9.63 7.29
C ASP A 163 -7.49 -10.00 7.92
N CYS A 164 -8.57 -9.30 7.59
CA CYS A 164 -9.94 -9.76 7.85
C CYS A 164 -10.30 -10.88 6.87
N ARG A 165 -9.68 -12.06 7.03
CA ARG A 165 -9.73 -13.16 6.05
C ARG A 165 -11.14 -13.68 5.76
N GLY A 166 -12.05 -13.59 6.74
CA GLY A 166 -13.45 -13.98 6.59
C GLY A 166 -14.33 -12.95 5.87
N LEU A 167 -13.85 -11.73 5.63
CA LEU A 167 -14.66 -10.64 5.08
C LEU A 167 -15.04 -10.93 3.63
N THR A 168 -16.33 -11.12 3.37
CA THR A 168 -16.82 -11.56 2.04
C THR A 168 -17.30 -10.42 1.15
N SER A 169 -17.77 -9.33 1.76
CA SER A 169 -18.36 -8.16 1.09
C SER A 169 -18.34 -6.93 2.00
N LEU A 170 -18.44 -5.75 1.37
CA LEU A 170 -18.64 -4.47 2.04
C LEU A 170 -20.07 -3.97 1.80
N PRO A 171 -20.67 -3.24 2.76
CA PRO A 171 -21.97 -2.62 2.58
C PRO A 171 -21.90 -1.50 1.54
N THR A 172 -22.99 -1.24 0.81
CA THR A 172 -23.05 -0.12 -0.16
C THR A 172 -22.87 1.24 0.52
N THR A 173 -23.19 1.35 1.80
CA THR A 173 -23.01 2.56 2.61
C THR A 173 -21.54 2.93 2.83
N VAL A 174 -20.58 2.05 2.51
CA VAL A 174 -19.15 2.41 2.50
C VAL A 174 -18.87 3.62 1.61
N GLY A 175 -19.64 3.79 0.52
CA GLY A 175 -19.52 4.94 -0.39
C GLY A 175 -19.98 6.27 0.21
N ASN A 176 -20.60 6.28 1.39
CA ASN A 176 -21.02 7.50 2.09
C ASN A 176 -19.88 8.15 2.90
N LEU A 177 -18.74 7.46 3.04
CA LEU A 177 -17.55 7.95 3.77
C LEU A 177 -16.79 9.02 2.96
N SER A 178 -17.43 10.17 2.74
CA SER A 178 -16.96 11.23 1.83
C SER A 178 -15.59 11.84 2.19
N GLN A 179 -15.11 11.64 3.42
CA GLN A 179 -13.80 12.13 3.92
C GLN A 179 -12.70 11.06 3.84
N LEU A 180 -13.00 9.84 3.38
CA LEU A 180 -12.06 8.73 3.37
C LEU A 180 -10.92 8.99 2.39
N LYS A 181 -9.68 8.96 2.89
CA LYS A 181 -8.42 9.19 2.15
C LYS A 181 -7.61 7.92 1.97
N GLN A 182 -7.68 7.00 2.94
CA GLN A 182 -6.97 5.73 2.88
C GLN A 182 -7.93 4.58 3.22
N PHE A 183 -7.92 3.55 2.38
CA PHE A 183 -8.71 2.35 2.58
C PHE A 183 -7.85 1.12 2.32
N ASP A 184 -7.64 0.31 3.36
CA ASP A 184 -6.82 -0.89 3.30
C ASP A 184 -7.63 -2.15 3.60
N LEU A 185 -7.64 -3.06 2.64
CA LEU A 185 -8.31 -4.36 2.63
C LEU A 185 -7.30 -5.48 2.36
N ARG A 186 -5.99 -5.24 2.54
CA ARG A 186 -4.95 -6.26 2.25
C ARG A 186 -5.24 -7.55 3.02
N GLY A 187 -5.07 -8.71 2.39
CA GLY A 187 -5.26 -10.01 3.04
C GLY A 187 -6.71 -10.38 3.34
N CYS A 188 -7.71 -9.61 2.89
CA CYS A 188 -9.12 -10.03 2.91
C CYS A 188 -9.38 -11.11 1.85
N ALA A 189 -8.83 -12.32 2.06
CA ALA A 189 -8.76 -13.37 1.06
C ALA A 189 -10.12 -13.79 0.48
N SER A 190 -11.18 -13.77 1.29
CA SER A 190 -12.55 -14.14 0.87
C SER A 190 -13.37 -12.98 0.28
N LEU A 191 -12.80 -11.79 0.12
CA LEU A 191 -13.51 -10.64 -0.45
C LEU A 191 -13.73 -10.84 -1.95
N THR A 192 -14.98 -11.04 -2.35
CA THR A 192 -15.31 -11.41 -3.74
C THR A 192 -15.52 -10.21 -4.68
N SER A 193 -15.95 -9.07 -4.13
CA SER A 193 -16.26 -7.85 -4.88
C SER A 193 -16.24 -6.62 -3.96
N LEU A 194 -16.08 -5.45 -4.57
CA LEU A 194 -16.36 -4.16 -3.95
C LEU A 194 -17.70 -3.64 -4.45
N PRO A 195 -18.51 -2.95 -3.62
CA PRO A 195 -19.74 -2.33 -4.09
C PRO A 195 -19.44 -1.18 -5.05
N ASP A 196 -20.33 -0.93 -6.03
CA ASP A 196 -20.17 0.15 -7.01
C ASP A 196 -20.06 1.54 -6.37
N THR A 197 -20.62 1.70 -5.17
CA THR A 197 -20.55 2.93 -4.37
C THR A 197 -19.15 3.27 -3.88
N VAL A 198 -18.17 2.35 -3.95
CA VAL A 198 -16.75 2.68 -3.70
C VAL A 198 -16.29 3.83 -4.60
N GLY A 199 -16.83 3.96 -5.82
CA GLY A 199 -16.56 5.09 -6.71
C GLY A 199 -16.99 6.46 -6.17
N ASN A 200 -17.80 6.52 -5.11
CA ASN A 200 -18.24 7.78 -4.49
C ASN A 200 -17.20 8.37 -3.54
N LEU A 201 -16.14 7.62 -3.21
CA LEU A 201 -15.07 8.03 -2.29
C LEU A 201 -14.10 9.02 -2.97
N VAL A 202 -14.60 10.17 -3.41
CA VAL A 202 -13.86 11.13 -4.26
C VAL A 202 -12.61 11.74 -3.62
N GLN A 203 -12.46 11.64 -2.29
CA GLN A 203 -11.26 12.04 -1.55
C GLN A 203 -10.21 10.92 -1.37
N LEU A 204 -10.52 9.69 -1.82
CA LEU A 204 -9.66 8.53 -1.62
C LEU A 204 -8.35 8.71 -2.41
N LYS A 205 -7.23 8.60 -1.71
CA LYS A 205 -5.87 8.72 -2.24
C LYS A 205 -5.17 7.38 -2.35
N GLU A 206 -5.46 6.46 -1.44
CA GLU A 206 -4.80 5.16 -1.39
C GLU A 206 -5.82 4.05 -1.16
N LEU A 207 -5.80 3.05 -2.05
CA LEU A 207 -6.60 1.85 -1.95
C LEU A 207 -5.69 0.62 -2.04
N TYR A 208 -5.63 -0.15 -0.95
CA TYR A 208 -4.86 -1.38 -0.87
C TYR A 208 -5.81 -2.57 -0.81
N LEU A 209 -5.68 -3.50 -1.76
CA LEU A 209 -6.48 -4.71 -1.95
C LEU A 209 -5.61 -5.96 -2.09
N GLY A 210 -4.31 -5.84 -1.84
CA GLY A 210 -3.37 -6.92 -2.10
C GLY A 210 -3.68 -8.17 -1.27
N GLY A 211 -3.59 -9.37 -1.87
CA GLY A 211 -3.94 -10.63 -1.22
C GLY A 211 -5.45 -10.92 -1.12
N CYS A 212 -6.32 -10.10 -1.73
CA CYS A 212 -7.73 -10.43 -1.93
C CYS A 212 -7.90 -11.49 -3.03
N ALA A 213 -7.54 -12.74 -2.72
CA ALA A 213 -7.44 -13.83 -3.69
C ALA A 213 -8.75 -14.11 -4.46
N ASP A 214 -9.91 -13.96 -3.80
CA ASP A 214 -11.23 -14.21 -4.42
C ASP A 214 -11.83 -13.01 -5.16
N LEU A 215 -11.15 -11.84 -5.18
CA LEU A 215 -11.65 -10.63 -5.82
C LEU A 215 -11.67 -10.78 -7.34
N LYS A 216 -12.86 -10.86 -7.95
CA LYS A 216 -13.00 -11.19 -9.39
C LYS A 216 -12.81 -9.99 -10.33
N SER A 217 -13.24 -8.82 -9.89
CA SER A 217 -13.30 -7.59 -10.69
C SER A 217 -13.39 -6.37 -9.78
N LEU A 218 -12.98 -5.21 -10.31
CA LEU A 218 -13.25 -3.92 -9.69
C LEU A 218 -14.51 -3.27 -10.30
N PRO A 219 -15.27 -2.47 -9.53
CA PRO A 219 -16.49 -1.84 -10.01
C PRO A 219 -16.21 -0.80 -11.11
N ASN A 220 -17.16 -0.62 -12.03
CA ASN A 220 -17.01 0.32 -13.15
C ASN A 220 -16.87 1.77 -12.70
N ASN A 221 -17.43 2.13 -11.55
CA ASN A 221 -17.34 3.49 -10.99
C ASN A 221 -15.97 3.80 -10.35
N MET A 222 -15.02 2.87 -10.34
CA MET A 222 -13.65 3.12 -9.85
C MET A 222 -13.01 4.34 -10.51
N GLY A 223 -13.30 4.62 -11.78
CA GLY A 223 -12.78 5.80 -12.49
C GLY A 223 -13.20 7.15 -11.92
N ASN A 224 -14.16 7.19 -10.99
CA ASN A 224 -14.60 8.41 -10.31
C ASN A 224 -13.66 8.83 -9.17
N LEU A 225 -12.71 7.97 -8.76
CA LEU A 225 -11.74 8.24 -7.71
C LEU A 225 -10.62 9.16 -8.22
N VAL A 226 -10.97 10.39 -8.58
CA VAL A 226 -10.08 11.35 -9.27
C VAL A 226 -8.86 11.77 -8.44
N GLN A 227 -8.88 11.59 -7.12
CA GLN A 227 -7.75 11.83 -6.22
C GLN A 227 -6.90 10.59 -5.93
N LEU A 228 -7.24 9.41 -6.46
CA LEU A 228 -6.52 8.17 -6.17
C LEU A 228 -5.10 8.23 -6.74
N GLN A 229 -4.12 8.01 -5.88
CA GLN A 229 -2.69 8.05 -6.18
C GLN A 229 -2.07 6.65 -6.17
N VAL A 230 -2.54 5.78 -5.27
CA VAL A 230 -2.06 4.40 -5.12
C VAL A 230 -3.24 3.44 -5.24
N LEU A 231 -3.13 2.50 -6.17
CA LEU A 231 -3.99 1.33 -6.26
C LEU A 231 -3.13 0.08 -6.23
N ASN A 232 -3.16 -0.63 -5.11
CA ASN A 232 -2.38 -1.84 -4.91
C ASN A 232 -3.27 -3.09 -4.89
N LEU A 233 -3.08 -3.97 -5.86
CA LEU A 233 -3.83 -5.21 -6.08
C LEU A 233 -2.90 -6.44 -6.05
N TYR A 234 -1.69 -6.35 -5.47
CA TYR A 234 -0.73 -7.45 -5.51
C TYR A 234 -1.38 -8.77 -5.04
N GLY A 235 -1.14 -9.89 -5.72
CA GLY A 235 -1.65 -11.20 -5.33
C GLY A 235 -3.18 -11.37 -5.41
N CYS A 236 -3.91 -10.48 -6.09
CA CYS A 236 -5.34 -10.70 -6.39
C CYS A 236 -5.49 -11.77 -7.50
N ALA A 237 -5.23 -13.04 -7.15
CA ALA A 237 -5.19 -14.15 -8.12
C ALA A 237 -6.51 -14.34 -8.90
N GLY A 238 -7.66 -14.05 -8.27
CA GLY A 238 -8.98 -14.14 -8.88
C GLY A 238 -9.35 -13.00 -9.82
N LEU A 239 -8.57 -11.91 -9.84
CA LEU A 239 -8.87 -10.71 -10.63
C LEU A 239 -8.68 -10.99 -12.11
N ARG A 240 -9.76 -10.97 -12.89
CA ARG A 240 -9.71 -11.34 -14.33
C ARG A 240 -9.53 -10.16 -15.26
N ILE A 241 -10.15 -9.03 -14.93
CA ILE A 241 -10.19 -7.81 -15.74
C ILE A 241 -10.13 -6.56 -14.86
N LEU A 242 -9.58 -5.47 -15.41
CA LEU A 242 -9.71 -4.12 -14.87
C LEU A 242 -10.78 -3.37 -15.68
N PRO A 243 -11.63 -2.54 -15.04
CA PRO A 243 -12.61 -1.75 -15.75
C PRO A 243 -11.91 -0.70 -16.64
N ASN A 244 -12.48 -0.42 -17.82
CA ASN A 244 -11.93 0.58 -18.75
C ASN A 244 -11.82 1.98 -18.12
N THR A 245 -12.70 2.28 -17.14
CA THR A 245 -12.72 3.54 -16.40
C THR A 245 -11.49 3.75 -15.53
N ILE A 246 -10.63 2.76 -15.33
CA ILE A 246 -9.34 2.93 -14.63
C ILE A 246 -8.48 4.01 -15.27
N GLY A 247 -8.61 4.25 -16.58
CA GLY A 247 -7.89 5.33 -17.27
C GLY A 247 -8.37 6.74 -16.93
N ASN A 248 -9.45 6.89 -16.16
CA ASN A 248 -9.96 8.18 -15.68
C ASN A 248 -9.30 8.62 -14.36
N LEU A 249 -8.49 7.76 -13.73
CA LEU A 249 -7.79 8.05 -12.48
C LEU A 249 -6.64 9.06 -12.71
N ALA A 250 -7.00 10.33 -12.84
CA ALA A 250 -6.10 11.39 -13.30
C ALA A 250 -4.86 11.59 -12.41
N GLN A 251 -4.93 11.26 -11.12
CA GLN A 251 -3.83 11.37 -10.17
C GLN A 251 -3.11 10.05 -9.88
N LEU A 252 -3.46 8.93 -10.54
CA LEU A 252 -2.88 7.64 -10.22
C LEU A 252 -1.38 7.64 -10.55
N ARG A 253 -0.57 7.40 -9.53
CA ARG A 253 0.90 7.33 -9.62
C ARG A 253 1.38 5.89 -9.60
N VAL A 254 0.68 5.03 -8.85
CA VAL A 254 1.12 3.66 -8.63
C VAL A 254 -0.04 2.70 -8.88
N LEU A 255 0.17 1.76 -9.79
CA LEU A 255 -0.71 0.63 -10.06
C LEU A 255 0.08 -0.67 -9.91
N ASN A 256 -0.16 -1.38 -8.81
CA ASN A 256 0.49 -2.67 -8.55
C ASN A 256 -0.47 -3.81 -8.78
N LEU A 257 -0.14 -4.67 -9.75
CA LEU A 257 -0.86 -5.86 -10.17
C LEU A 257 0.01 -7.12 -9.98
N HIS A 258 1.19 -7.01 -9.35
CA HIS A 258 2.11 -8.13 -9.17
C HIS A 258 1.39 -9.38 -8.65
N GLY A 259 1.56 -10.53 -9.29
CA GLY A 259 0.95 -11.78 -8.84
C GLY A 259 -0.56 -11.88 -9.07
N CYS A 260 -1.18 -10.98 -9.85
CA CYS A 260 -2.54 -11.17 -10.35
C CYS A 260 -2.53 -12.20 -11.49
N THR A 261 -2.40 -13.48 -11.15
CA THR A 261 -2.22 -14.60 -12.10
C THR A 261 -3.43 -14.80 -13.01
N GLY A 262 -4.65 -14.51 -12.53
CA GLY A 262 -5.88 -14.62 -13.30
C GLY A 262 -6.15 -13.45 -14.27
N LEU A 263 -5.34 -12.39 -14.24
CA LEU A 263 -5.56 -11.18 -15.03
C LEU A 263 -5.25 -11.44 -16.51
N GLN A 264 -6.27 -11.32 -17.36
CA GLN A 264 -6.17 -11.74 -18.78
C GLN A 264 -5.74 -10.62 -19.73
N SER A 265 -6.02 -9.36 -19.38
CA SER A 265 -5.61 -8.21 -20.19
C SER A 265 -5.56 -6.93 -19.35
N LEU A 266 -4.76 -5.96 -19.81
CA LEU A 266 -4.86 -4.58 -19.34
C LEU A 266 -5.74 -3.78 -20.31
N PRO A 267 -6.68 -2.97 -19.82
CA PRO A 267 -7.46 -2.11 -20.69
C PRO A 267 -6.54 -1.07 -21.33
N TYR A 268 -6.76 -0.77 -22.62
CA TYR A 268 -5.93 0.18 -23.37
C TYR A 268 -5.90 1.58 -22.74
N THR A 269 -6.87 1.89 -21.87
CA THR A 269 -6.99 3.13 -21.12
C THR A 269 -5.91 3.30 -20.05
N VAL A 270 -5.21 2.24 -19.61
CA VAL A 270 -4.01 2.36 -18.76
C VAL A 270 -2.93 3.22 -19.42
N GLY A 271 -2.80 3.15 -20.75
CA GLY A 271 -1.89 4.01 -21.52
C GLY A 271 -2.23 5.51 -21.49
N LYS A 272 -3.43 5.88 -21.03
CA LYS A 272 -3.89 7.28 -20.88
C LYS A 272 -3.53 7.90 -19.53
N LEU A 273 -3.08 7.10 -18.56
CA LEU A 273 -2.73 7.58 -17.23
C LEU A 273 -1.44 8.43 -17.27
N ALA A 274 -1.63 9.75 -17.36
CA ALA A 274 -0.55 10.72 -17.55
C ALA A 274 0.38 10.81 -16.32
N GLN A 275 -0.15 10.63 -15.11
CA GLN A 275 0.59 10.71 -13.85
C GLN A 275 1.15 9.37 -13.38
N LEU A 276 0.87 8.27 -14.09
CA LEU A 276 1.34 6.94 -13.68
C LEU A 276 2.86 6.88 -13.74
N ARG A 277 3.47 6.65 -12.58
CA ARG A 277 4.91 6.53 -12.35
C ARG A 277 5.35 5.09 -12.23
N MET A 278 4.47 4.21 -11.76
CA MET A 278 4.80 2.82 -11.54
C MET A 278 3.65 1.90 -11.95
N LEU A 279 3.99 0.92 -12.77
CA LEU A 279 3.11 -0.16 -13.17
C LEU A 279 3.85 -1.49 -13.00
N ASN A 280 3.51 -2.23 -11.95
CA ASN A 280 4.06 -3.55 -11.71
C ASN A 280 3.02 -4.61 -12.09
N PHE A 281 3.35 -5.48 -13.05
CA PHE A 281 2.52 -6.64 -13.43
C PHE A 281 3.35 -7.93 -13.46
N HIS A 282 4.45 -7.97 -12.71
CA HIS A 282 5.27 -9.19 -12.60
C HIS A 282 4.44 -10.35 -12.05
N GLY A 283 4.57 -11.55 -12.60
CA GLY A 283 3.78 -12.71 -12.18
C GLY A 283 2.32 -12.71 -12.68
N CYS A 284 1.91 -11.76 -13.52
CA CYS A 284 0.63 -11.83 -14.23
C CYS A 284 0.73 -12.76 -15.46
N SER A 285 0.72 -14.07 -15.23
CA SER A 285 0.86 -15.08 -16.30
C SER A 285 -0.23 -15.01 -17.36
N GLY A 286 -1.41 -14.45 -17.05
CA GLY A 286 -2.49 -14.24 -18.02
C GLY A 286 -2.30 -13.06 -18.99
N LEU A 287 -1.38 -12.13 -18.73
CA LEU A 287 -1.23 -10.87 -19.50
C LEU A 287 -0.47 -11.00 -20.84
N GLY A 288 -0.15 -12.22 -21.28
CA GLY A 288 0.70 -12.45 -22.45
C GLY A 288 2.17 -12.11 -22.17
N SER A 289 2.99 -12.01 -23.22
CA SER A 289 4.42 -11.75 -23.05
C SER A 289 4.69 -10.32 -22.58
N PHE A 290 5.66 -10.15 -21.68
CA PHE A 290 6.08 -8.85 -21.15
C PHE A 290 6.33 -7.81 -22.26
N HIS A 291 7.08 -8.22 -23.28
CA HIS A 291 7.41 -7.40 -24.45
C HIS A 291 6.17 -6.89 -25.18
N ASP A 292 5.17 -7.75 -25.35
CA ASP A 292 3.95 -7.36 -26.06
C ASP A 292 3.17 -6.30 -25.29
N MET A 293 3.06 -6.48 -23.97
CA MET A 293 2.36 -5.53 -23.10
C MET A 293 3.07 -4.17 -23.07
N VAL A 294 4.38 -4.15 -22.84
CA VAL A 294 5.15 -2.90 -22.79
C VAL A 294 5.12 -2.18 -24.13
N ALA A 295 5.20 -2.90 -25.25
CA ALA A 295 5.14 -2.29 -26.57
C ALA A 295 3.77 -1.65 -26.86
N LYS A 296 2.66 -2.33 -26.51
CA LYS A 296 1.30 -1.78 -26.63
C LYS A 296 1.16 -0.50 -25.80
N LEU A 297 1.67 -0.49 -24.58
CA LEU A 297 1.66 0.71 -23.72
C LEU A 297 2.51 1.84 -24.31
N ALA A 298 3.70 1.54 -24.83
CA ALA A 298 4.59 2.53 -25.46
C ALA A 298 3.92 3.22 -26.65
N GLN A 299 3.33 2.43 -27.55
CA GLN A 299 2.60 2.93 -28.72
C GLN A 299 1.41 3.81 -28.33
N ARG A 300 0.64 3.41 -27.32
CA ARG A 300 -0.50 4.21 -26.82
C ARG A 300 -0.04 5.54 -26.21
N ARG A 301 1.05 5.54 -25.44
CA ARG A 301 1.62 6.78 -24.87
C ARG A 301 2.20 7.70 -25.95
N GLU A 302 2.74 7.17 -27.04
CA GLU A 302 3.14 7.96 -28.23
C GLU A 302 1.94 8.57 -28.94
N LEU A 303 0.89 7.79 -29.20
CA LEU A 303 -0.34 8.29 -29.81
C LEU A 303 -1.03 9.38 -28.98
N ASN A 304 -1.08 9.23 -27.64
CA ASN A 304 -1.67 10.23 -26.76
C ASN A 304 -0.92 11.57 -26.75
N ARG A 305 0.36 11.58 -27.15
CA ARG A 305 1.15 12.82 -27.28
C ARG A 305 0.93 13.50 -28.61
N SER A 306 0.83 12.75 -29.71
CA SER A 306 0.61 13.34 -31.03
C SER A 306 -0.76 14.01 -31.16
N THR A 307 -1.72 13.64 -30.33
CA THR A 307 -3.06 14.24 -30.26
C THR A 307 -3.18 15.38 -29.22
N GLY A 308 -2.18 15.58 -28.36
CA GLY A 308 -2.17 16.62 -27.32
C GLY A 308 -1.37 17.86 -27.75
N LEU A 309 -2.01 19.03 -27.78
CA LEU A 309 -1.46 20.33 -28.20
C LEU A 309 -0.33 20.93 -27.30
N GLY A 310 0.43 20.14 -26.53
CA GLY A 310 1.22 20.72 -25.42
C GLY A 310 2.42 19.96 -24.87
N SER A 311 3.18 19.17 -25.64
CA SER A 311 4.49 18.66 -25.16
C SER A 311 5.65 19.31 -25.90
N LEU A 312 6.22 20.37 -25.33
CA LEU A 312 7.52 20.96 -25.75
C LEU A 312 8.72 20.05 -25.46
N VAL A 313 8.53 18.93 -24.74
CA VAL A 313 9.60 17.97 -24.46
C VAL A 313 9.57 16.87 -25.51
N GLN A 314 10.50 16.94 -26.46
CA GLN A 314 10.72 15.89 -27.44
C GLN A 314 11.33 14.67 -26.74
N ARG A 315 10.51 13.66 -26.42
CA ARG A 315 11.00 12.39 -25.90
C ARG A 315 11.77 11.68 -27.01
N LYS A 316 13.02 11.33 -26.70
CA LYS A 316 13.97 10.75 -27.66
C LYS A 316 13.75 9.24 -27.81
N PHE A 317 13.36 8.57 -26.73
CA PHE A 317 13.17 7.13 -26.68
C PHE A 317 11.79 6.77 -26.15
N ASN A 318 11.22 5.67 -26.67
CA ASN A 318 10.00 5.08 -26.12
C ASN A 318 10.33 4.32 -24.81
N ILE A 319 11.44 3.59 -24.79
CA ILE A 319 11.82 2.72 -23.67
C ILE A 319 13.30 2.90 -23.33
N TYR A 320 13.60 3.02 -22.05
CA TYR A 320 14.95 2.86 -21.50
C TYR A 320 15.06 1.51 -20.78
N LEU A 321 16.04 0.69 -21.17
CA LEU A 321 16.36 -0.59 -20.54
C LEU A 321 17.54 -0.39 -19.59
N GLY A 322 17.32 -0.46 -18.28
CA GLY A 322 18.38 -0.38 -17.28
C GLY A 322 18.70 -1.75 -16.69
N PHE A 323 19.90 -2.26 -16.91
CA PHE A 323 20.27 -3.62 -16.53
C PHE A 323 21.76 -3.72 -16.17
N ARG A 324 22.14 -4.84 -15.56
CA ARG A 324 23.54 -5.22 -15.32
C ARG A 324 23.99 -6.20 -16.40
N ALA A 325 24.89 -5.75 -17.28
CA ALA A 325 25.28 -6.51 -18.48
C ALA A 325 26.00 -7.84 -18.16
N VAL A 326 26.74 -7.89 -17.05
CA VAL A 326 27.61 -9.03 -16.70
C VAL A 326 26.83 -10.31 -16.33
N GLU A 327 25.58 -10.21 -15.87
CA GLU A 327 24.85 -11.37 -15.32
C GLU A 327 23.56 -11.73 -16.06
N VAL A 328 22.86 -10.75 -16.64
CA VAL A 328 21.59 -11.03 -17.36
C VAL A 328 21.84 -11.73 -18.70
N GLY A 329 23.11 -11.84 -19.12
CA GLY A 329 23.51 -12.26 -20.44
C GLY A 329 23.06 -11.25 -21.51
N GLU A 330 23.76 -11.22 -22.64
CA GLU A 330 23.25 -10.45 -23.78
C GLU A 330 21.89 -11.01 -24.26
N THR A 331 21.54 -12.26 -23.97
CA THR A 331 20.36 -12.96 -24.51
C THR A 331 19.00 -12.39 -24.10
N LEU A 332 18.72 -12.16 -22.81
CA LEU A 332 17.40 -11.63 -22.38
C LEU A 332 17.22 -10.18 -22.86
N VAL A 333 18.25 -9.35 -22.69
CA VAL A 333 18.20 -7.93 -23.07
C VAL A 333 18.22 -7.75 -24.58
N ASP A 334 18.94 -8.58 -25.32
CA ASP A 334 18.91 -8.57 -26.79
C ASP A 334 17.57 -9.08 -27.31
N HIS A 335 16.98 -10.09 -26.66
CA HIS A 335 15.63 -10.52 -26.99
C HIS A 335 14.62 -9.39 -26.74
N LEU A 336 14.74 -8.67 -25.61
CA LEU A 336 13.95 -7.48 -25.30
C LEU A 336 14.10 -6.42 -26.40
N TYR A 337 15.33 -6.06 -26.69
CA TYR A 337 15.65 -5.05 -27.67
C TYR A 337 15.18 -5.43 -29.07
N GLY A 338 15.43 -6.65 -29.52
CA GLY A 338 14.99 -7.15 -30.83
C GLY A 338 13.47 -7.18 -30.95
N SER A 339 12.78 -7.61 -29.89
CA SER A 339 11.31 -7.65 -29.82
C SER A 339 10.66 -6.27 -29.85
N PHE A 340 11.30 -5.27 -29.27
CA PHE A 340 10.82 -3.89 -29.33
C PHE A 340 11.21 -3.18 -30.65
N SER A 341 12.42 -3.42 -31.15
CA SER A 341 12.93 -2.81 -32.38
C SER A 341 12.12 -3.27 -33.60
N SER A 342 11.68 -4.53 -33.64
CA SER A 342 10.78 -5.04 -34.68
C SER A 342 9.41 -4.33 -34.71
N ARG A 343 9.05 -3.61 -33.63
CA ARG A 343 7.82 -2.82 -33.50
C ARG A 343 8.05 -1.31 -33.72
N SER A 344 9.18 -0.94 -34.30
CA SER A 344 9.58 0.45 -34.58
C SER A 344 9.67 1.35 -33.34
N LEU A 345 9.93 0.76 -32.16
CA LEU A 345 10.13 1.52 -30.92
C LEU A 345 11.58 1.96 -30.79
N ARG A 346 11.81 3.21 -30.40
CA ARG A 346 13.14 3.76 -30.10
C ARG A 346 13.57 3.34 -28.71
N ILE A 347 14.61 2.52 -28.61
CA ILE A 347 15.09 1.93 -27.35
C ILE A 347 16.45 2.50 -26.97
N CYS A 348 16.60 2.93 -25.73
CA CYS A 348 17.90 3.25 -25.13
C CYS A 348 18.35 2.07 -24.27
N ARG A 349 19.49 1.46 -24.62
CA ARG A 349 20.17 0.47 -23.77
C ARG A 349 21.05 1.22 -22.78
N GLY A 350 20.74 1.16 -21.49
CA GLY A 350 21.56 1.77 -20.45
C GLY A 350 22.59 0.80 -19.91
N ARG A 351 23.66 0.48 -20.67
CA ARG A 351 24.69 -0.49 -20.24
C ARG A 351 25.56 0.07 -19.12
N GLU A 352 26.22 -0.81 -18.35
CA GLU A 352 27.10 -0.40 -17.23
C GLU A 352 28.39 0.29 -17.70
N ASP A 353 28.87 -0.10 -18.88
CA ASP A 353 30.11 0.31 -19.54
C ASP A 353 29.96 1.52 -20.47
N ASP A 354 28.79 2.18 -20.50
CA ASP A 354 28.59 3.50 -21.11
C ASP A 354 29.31 4.59 -20.29
N GLN A 355 30.62 4.47 -20.16
CA GLN A 355 31.57 5.55 -19.87
C GLN A 355 32.25 5.99 -21.17
N SER A 356 31.52 6.10 -22.29
CA SER A 356 32.10 6.72 -23.47
C SER A 356 32.45 8.17 -23.11
N ARG A 357 33.75 8.43 -23.00
CA ARG A 357 34.33 9.77 -22.92
C ARG A 357 34.06 10.58 -24.19
N ASP A 358 33.45 9.98 -25.20
CA ASP A 358 32.98 10.64 -26.40
C ASP A 358 31.45 10.54 -26.53
N ILE A 359 30.83 11.74 -26.53
CA ILE A 359 29.46 12.10 -26.92
C ILE A 359 28.35 11.98 -25.83
N THR A 360 28.35 12.95 -24.90
CA THR A 360 27.21 13.85 -24.62
C THR A 360 25.85 13.28 -24.15
N TRP A 361 25.77 12.19 -23.38
CA TRP A 361 24.50 11.82 -22.72
C TRP A 361 24.71 11.11 -21.38
N SER A 362 24.53 11.80 -20.25
CA SER A 362 24.45 11.12 -18.96
C SER A 362 23.24 10.16 -18.95
N PHE A 363 23.35 8.98 -18.34
CA PHE A 363 22.19 8.06 -18.20
C PHE A 363 20.95 8.76 -17.62
N SER A 364 21.15 9.82 -16.82
CA SER A 364 20.09 10.70 -16.33
C SER A 364 19.29 11.35 -17.48
N ARG A 365 19.96 11.94 -18.48
CA ARG A 365 19.26 12.49 -19.66
C ARG A 365 18.55 11.39 -20.43
N ALA A 366 19.09 10.17 -20.48
CA ALA A 366 18.47 9.06 -21.22
C ALA A 366 17.15 8.66 -20.56
N ILE A 367 17.19 8.48 -19.24
CA ILE A 367 16.02 8.26 -18.39
C ILE A 367 14.99 9.39 -18.58
N ASP A 368 15.38 10.66 -18.46
CA ASP A 368 14.48 11.80 -18.60
C ASP A 368 13.89 11.95 -20.01
N SER A 369 14.60 11.48 -21.03
CA SER A 369 14.14 11.50 -22.42
C SER A 369 13.29 10.29 -22.82
N SER A 370 12.99 9.39 -21.89
CA SER A 370 12.27 8.12 -22.14
C SER A 370 10.87 8.09 -21.51
N ASP A 371 9.92 7.45 -22.20
CA ASP A 371 8.53 7.34 -21.71
C ASP A 371 8.33 6.23 -20.69
N ILE A 372 8.92 5.07 -20.97
CA ILE A 372 8.88 3.88 -20.13
C ILE A 372 10.30 3.54 -19.70
N LEU A 373 10.47 3.22 -18.43
CA LEU A 373 11.73 2.85 -17.80
C LEU A 373 11.60 1.42 -17.30
N VAL A 374 12.41 0.53 -17.84
CA VAL A 374 12.39 -0.89 -17.46
C VAL A 374 13.69 -1.21 -16.73
N PRO A 375 13.74 -1.10 -15.39
CA PRO A 375 14.81 -1.68 -14.62
C PRO A 375 14.69 -3.21 -14.65
N VAL A 376 15.75 -3.89 -15.07
CA VAL A 376 15.87 -5.34 -15.09
C VAL A 376 16.67 -5.78 -13.86
N PHE A 377 15.97 -6.25 -12.84
CA PHE A 377 16.56 -6.74 -11.60
C PHE A 377 16.99 -8.20 -11.76
N SER A 378 18.27 -8.46 -11.49
CA SER A 378 18.86 -9.79 -11.40
C SER A 378 19.54 -9.98 -10.05
N LYS A 379 19.96 -11.20 -9.70
CA LYS A 379 20.57 -11.52 -8.39
C LYS A 379 21.76 -10.64 -8.03
N GLY A 380 22.57 -10.22 -8.99
CA GLY A 380 23.69 -9.31 -8.74
C GLY A 380 23.48 -7.88 -9.19
N PHE A 381 22.25 -7.46 -9.53
CA PHE A 381 21.94 -6.06 -9.83
C PHE A 381 22.48 -5.11 -8.74
N ALA A 382 22.23 -5.45 -7.48
CA ALA A 382 22.69 -4.66 -6.34
C ALA A 382 24.21 -4.70 -6.11
N LYS A 383 24.98 -5.58 -6.78
CA LYS A 383 26.46 -5.56 -6.66
C LYS A 383 27.08 -4.34 -7.38
N SER A 384 26.31 -3.63 -8.20
CA SER A 384 26.76 -2.49 -9.00
C SER A 384 26.18 -1.18 -8.49
N GLY A 385 27.04 -0.30 -7.98
CA GLY A 385 26.64 1.06 -7.58
C GLY A 385 26.08 1.88 -8.75
N ILE A 386 26.47 1.59 -9.99
CA ILE A 386 25.92 2.24 -11.19
C ILE A 386 24.47 1.81 -11.43
N CYS A 387 24.15 0.53 -11.30
CA CYS A 387 22.76 0.03 -11.40
C CYS A 387 21.86 0.65 -10.32
N LEU A 388 22.35 0.72 -9.08
CA LEU A 388 21.63 1.37 -7.97
C LEU A 388 21.40 2.87 -8.22
N ARG A 389 22.41 3.58 -8.74
CA ARG A 389 22.27 5.00 -9.16
C ARG A 389 21.23 5.18 -10.27
N LYS A 390 21.20 4.28 -11.26
CA LYS A 390 20.20 4.30 -12.33
C LYS A 390 18.80 4.08 -11.77
N ALA A 391 18.58 3.08 -10.92
CA ALA A 391 17.30 2.83 -10.27
C ALA A 391 16.81 4.07 -9.49
N ALA A 392 17.70 4.68 -8.69
CA ALA A 392 17.38 5.90 -7.97
C ALA A 392 17.10 7.10 -8.89
N ALA A 393 17.77 7.20 -10.04
CA ALA A 393 17.49 8.23 -11.03
C ALA A 393 16.13 8.02 -11.73
N MET A 394 15.75 6.78 -12.01
CA MET A 394 14.42 6.45 -12.56
C MET A 394 13.31 6.94 -11.63
N CYS A 395 13.40 6.69 -10.32
CA CYS A 395 12.40 7.15 -9.34
C CYS A 395 12.23 8.68 -9.29
N ARG A 396 13.27 9.44 -9.65
CA ARG A 396 13.21 10.91 -9.69
C ARG A 396 12.71 11.47 -11.02
N SER A 397 12.65 10.64 -12.05
CA SER A 397 12.28 11.04 -13.39
C SER A 397 10.76 11.06 -13.58
N ASN A 398 10.33 11.55 -14.75
CA ASN A 398 8.93 11.54 -15.14
C ASN A 398 8.50 10.30 -15.93
N GLY A 399 9.36 9.29 -16.11
CA GLY A 399 9.05 8.08 -16.87
C GLY A 399 8.12 7.12 -16.11
N LEU A 400 7.39 6.28 -16.84
CA LEU A 400 6.64 5.17 -16.27
C LEU A 400 7.59 4.00 -16.00
N ILE A 401 7.80 3.66 -14.74
CA ILE A 401 8.62 2.53 -14.32
C ILE A 401 7.80 1.24 -14.43
N ILE A 402 8.32 0.28 -15.18
CA ILE A 402 7.79 -1.09 -15.29
C ILE A 402 8.93 -2.05 -14.97
N PRO A 403 9.05 -2.51 -13.70
CA PRO A 403 10.15 -3.38 -13.31
C PRO A 403 10.03 -4.77 -13.95
N LEU A 404 11.17 -5.29 -14.40
CA LEU A 404 11.32 -6.68 -14.83
C LEU A 404 12.21 -7.40 -13.80
N PHE A 405 11.66 -8.41 -13.15
CA PHE A 405 12.40 -9.23 -12.20
C PHE A 405 12.83 -10.53 -12.88
N HIS A 406 14.14 -10.77 -12.94
CA HIS A 406 14.77 -11.93 -13.55
C HIS A 406 15.58 -12.69 -12.49
N ASP A 407 15.14 -13.91 -12.18
CA ASP A 407 15.71 -14.77 -11.13
C ASP A 407 15.77 -14.12 -9.74
N VAL A 408 14.90 -13.15 -9.49
CA VAL A 408 14.65 -12.49 -8.21
C VAL A 408 13.15 -12.22 -8.08
N GLU A 409 12.65 -12.13 -6.86
CA GLU A 409 11.27 -11.74 -6.60
C GLU A 409 11.16 -10.25 -6.24
N PRO A 410 9.99 -9.60 -6.41
CA PRO A 410 9.82 -8.21 -6.00
C PRO A 410 10.16 -7.94 -4.54
N VAL A 411 9.91 -8.92 -3.65
CA VAL A 411 10.26 -8.85 -2.23
C VAL A 411 11.77 -8.75 -1.99
N ASP A 412 12.59 -9.35 -2.85
CA ASP A 412 14.06 -9.28 -2.75
C ASP A 412 14.58 -7.89 -3.06
N VAL A 413 13.91 -7.20 -3.98
CA VAL A 413 14.19 -5.80 -4.36
C VAL A 413 13.62 -4.84 -3.32
N GLN A 414 12.41 -5.09 -2.83
CA GLN A 414 11.74 -4.26 -1.83
C GLN A 414 12.49 -4.27 -0.49
N HIS A 415 12.98 -5.44 -0.07
CA HIS A 415 13.68 -5.62 1.21
C HIS A 415 15.10 -6.14 0.96
N PRO A 416 15.99 -5.31 0.38
CA PRO A 416 17.31 -5.75 -0.05
C PRO A 416 18.22 -6.15 1.12
N GLU A 417 17.93 -5.68 2.33
CA GLU A 417 18.62 -6.06 3.57
C GLU A 417 18.25 -7.43 4.13
N ARG A 418 17.10 -8.00 3.75
CA ARG A 418 16.62 -9.28 4.29
C ARG A 418 17.68 -10.37 4.08
N GLU A 419 17.96 -11.18 5.08
CA GLU A 419 19.07 -12.14 5.03
C GLU A 419 18.98 -13.11 3.83
N GLU A 420 17.77 -13.52 3.48
CA GLU A 420 17.46 -14.37 2.33
C GLU A 420 17.57 -13.65 0.97
N SER A 421 17.59 -12.31 0.96
CA SER A 421 17.67 -11.53 -0.27
C SER A 421 19.05 -11.71 -0.93
N PRO A 422 19.11 -11.93 -2.25
CA PRO A 422 20.36 -11.92 -3.01
C PRO A 422 21.11 -10.57 -2.91
N TYR A 423 20.45 -9.50 -2.45
CA TYR A 423 21.04 -8.17 -2.30
C TYR A 423 21.66 -7.92 -0.92
N SER A 424 21.38 -8.78 0.08
CA SER A 424 21.78 -8.57 1.48
C SER A 424 23.29 -8.38 1.60
N GLN A 425 24.07 -9.27 0.98
CA GLN A 425 25.52 -9.19 1.03
C GLN A 425 26.07 -7.95 0.32
N ALA A 426 25.45 -7.53 -0.78
CA ALA A 426 25.87 -6.33 -1.50
C ALA A 426 25.69 -5.07 -0.63
N PHE A 427 24.54 -4.92 0.03
CA PHE A 427 24.30 -3.81 0.95
C PHE A 427 25.20 -3.87 2.19
N LYS A 428 25.40 -5.05 2.80
CA LYS A 428 26.37 -5.23 3.90
C LYS A 428 27.79 -4.76 3.49
N ASN A 429 28.22 -5.12 2.28
CA ASN A 429 29.52 -4.73 1.74
C ASN A 429 29.63 -3.21 1.47
N PHE A 430 28.56 -2.56 1.01
CA PHE A 430 28.57 -1.11 0.83
C PHE A 430 28.67 -0.40 2.18
N TYR A 431 27.85 -0.78 3.17
CA TYR A 431 27.88 -0.13 4.48
C TYR A 431 29.21 -0.31 5.22
N SER A 432 29.85 -1.47 5.09
CA SER A 432 31.14 -1.73 5.77
C SER A 432 32.31 -0.94 5.18
N LYS A 433 32.20 -0.52 3.91
CA LYS A 433 33.25 0.24 3.19
C LYS A 433 32.94 1.73 3.04
N ALA A 434 31.76 2.18 3.45
CA ALA A 434 31.25 3.53 3.23
C ALA A 434 31.71 4.53 4.31
N HIS A 435 32.18 5.70 3.88
CA HIS A 435 32.31 6.87 4.75
C HIS A 435 30.91 7.50 5.01
N ASN A 436 30.81 8.48 5.90
CA ASN A 436 29.50 9.03 6.29
C ASN A 436 28.69 9.59 5.10
N ASP A 437 29.32 10.24 4.12
CA ASP A 437 28.63 10.75 2.93
C ASP A 437 28.16 9.63 1.98
N ASP A 438 28.91 8.53 1.90
CA ASP A 438 28.54 7.36 1.09
C ASP A 438 27.32 6.63 1.66
N LYS A 439 27.10 6.70 2.99
CA LYS A 439 25.94 6.07 3.64
C LYS A 439 24.62 6.71 3.22
N TYR A 440 24.60 8.03 3.01
CA TYR A 440 23.43 8.75 2.50
C TYR A 440 23.01 8.24 1.12
N ASP A 441 23.97 7.99 0.25
CA ASP A 441 23.72 7.42 -1.08
C ASP A 441 23.18 5.99 -0.99
N ILE A 442 23.67 5.17 -0.06
CA ILE A 442 23.16 3.80 0.14
C ILE A 442 21.70 3.81 0.61
N ASP A 443 21.35 4.67 1.56
CA ASP A 443 19.97 4.81 2.03
C ASP A 443 19.03 5.27 0.90
N ARG A 444 19.52 6.19 0.04
CA ARG A 444 18.80 6.62 -1.16
C ARG A 444 18.60 5.48 -2.16
N TYR A 445 19.59 4.60 -2.34
CA TYR A 445 19.45 3.43 -3.20
C TYR A 445 18.45 2.43 -2.61
N ARG A 446 18.51 2.17 -1.30
CA ARG A 446 17.54 1.32 -0.61
C ARG A 446 16.12 1.84 -0.81
N GLU A 447 15.91 3.14 -0.66
CA GLU A 447 14.58 3.73 -0.82
C GLU A 447 14.06 3.62 -2.26
N ALA A 448 14.94 3.83 -3.25
CA ALA A 448 14.56 3.61 -4.64
C ALA A 448 14.17 2.15 -4.92
N LEU A 449 14.91 1.18 -4.38
CA LEU A 449 14.58 -0.24 -4.52
C LEU A 449 13.26 -0.59 -3.80
N ARG A 450 13.03 -0.04 -2.60
CA ARG A 450 11.77 -0.18 -1.87
C ARG A 450 10.58 0.27 -2.71
N GLN A 451 10.65 1.48 -3.26
CA GLN A 451 9.59 2.01 -4.13
C GLN A 451 9.34 1.11 -5.35
N ILE A 452 10.41 0.68 -6.05
CA ILE A 452 10.27 -0.13 -7.26
C ILE A 452 9.78 -1.55 -6.97
N GLY A 453 10.24 -2.15 -5.86
CA GLY A 453 9.86 -3.50 -5.44
C GLY A 453 8.45 -3.57 -4.84
N SER A 454 8.05 -2.56 -4.07
CA SER A 454 6.76 -2.52 -3.38
C SER A 454 5.59 -2.32 -4.34
N GLY A 455 5.79 -1.62 -5.46
CA GLY A 455 4.66 -1.09 -6.22
C GLY A 455 3.76 -0.22 -5.33
N SER A 456 4.32 0.49 -4.36
CA SER A 456 3.60 1.37 -3.41
C SER A 456 4.45 2.56 -3.05
#